data_AF-A0A6N6S0D0-F1
#
_entry.id   AF-A0A6N6S0D0-F1
#
_cell.length_a   1.000
_cell.length_b   1.000
_cell.length_c   1.000
_cell.angle_alpha   90.00
_cell.angle_beta   90.00
_cell.angle_gamma   90.00
#
_symmetry.space_group_name_H-M   'P 1'
#
loop_
_entity.id
_entity.type
_entity.pdbx_description
1 polymer ?
#
loop_
_entity_poly.entity_id
_entity_poly.type
_entity_poly.pdbx_seq_one_letter_code
_entity_poly.pdbx_strand_id
1 'polypeptide(L)'
;MKAIFVHLTGSHRGNTEVFAAEKILIGTDAEAHLHFDPEIDRNTSGHHASIQLQACEYVLKDLGSAQGTIVNNRLVSETTLKDGDLIEFGAGGPKLRFRIKTDDADVCKPWTEIVEDSLGIASTSQRGRITTATAFFKQLLWEAFTQTSHTFKISAFLILLVIFSGLISYFYAQYSRLSKTVEKVRTLEIERTVAENI
;
A
#
# COMPACT_ATOMS: atom_id res chain seq x y z
N MET A 1 -0.80 13.16 17.06
CA MET A 1 -2.09 13.68 17.59
C MET A 1 -2.06 13.67 19.10
N LYS A 2 -2.68 14.67 19.73
CA LYS A 2 -2.77 14.77 21.19
C LYS A 2 -4.24 14.80 21.63
N ALA A 3 -4.57 13.97 22.62
CA ALA A 3 -5.84 13.96 23.31
C ALA A 3 -5.82 15.03 24.42
N ILE A 4 -6.83 15.87 24.46
CA ILE A 4 -6.98 16.94 25.46
C ILE A 4 -8.27 16.68 26.22
N PHE A 5 -8.20 16.65 27.55
CA PHE A 5 -9.35 16.49 28.43
C PHE A 5 -9.54 17.77 29.24
N VAL A 6 -10.66 18.45 29.03
CA VAL A 6 -11.04 19.64 29.80
C VAL A 6 -12.03 19.23 30.88
N HIS A 7 -11.63 19.30 32.14
CA HIS A 7 -12.43 18.83 33.27
C HIS A 7 -13.49 19.87 33.62
N LEU A 8 -14.76 19.46 33.55
CA LEU A 8 -15.92 20.31 33.81
C LEU A 8 -16.43 20.13 35.24
N THR A 9 -16.35 18.92 35.79
CA THR A 9 -16.73 18.55 37.15
C THR A 9 -15.75 17.51 37.73
N GLY A 10 -15.97 17.10 38.98
CA GLY A 10 -15.12 16.12 39.69
C GLY A 10 -13.92 16.73 40.41
N SER A 11 -13.00 15.89 40.87
CA SER A 11 -11.81 16.30 41.64
C SER A 11 -10.90 17.28 40.89
N HIS A 12 -10.79 17.12 39.57
CA HIS A 12 -9.92 17.92 38.71
C HIS A 12 -10.64 19.08 38.00
N ARG A 13 -11.81 19.51 38.48
CA ARG A 13 -12.62 20.55 37.83
C ARG A 13 -11.80 21.80 37.49
N GLY A 14 -11.91 22.24 36.24
CA GLY A 14 -11.20 23.42 35.71
C GLY A 14 -9.80 23.13 35.18
N ASN A 15 -9.25 21.95 35.45
CA ASN A 15 -7.98 21.53 34.89
C ASN A 15 -8.11 21.12 33.42
N THR A 16 -7.00 21.15 32.70
CA THR A 16 -6.90 20.59 31.35
C THR A 16 -5.67 19.71 31.26
N GLU A 17 -5.86 18.46 30.84
CA GLU A 17 -4.79 17.46 30.74
C GLU A 17 -4.59 17.07 29.28
N VAL A 18 -3.33 16.89 28.89
CA VAL A 18 -2.95 16.62 27.50
C VAL A 18 -2.10 15.36 27.44
N PHE A 19 -2.51 14.42 26.61
CA PHE A 19 -1.85 13.13 26.45
C PHE A 19 -1.44 12.92 25.00
N ALA A 20 -0.18 12.55 24.79
CA ALA A 20 0.37 12.13 23.50
C ALA A 20 0.53 10.59 23.41
N ALA A 21 -0.06 9.85 24.35
CA ALA A 21 0.04 8.40 24.42
C ALA A 21 -0.98 7.72 23.49
N GLU A 22 -0.61 6.55 22.95
CA GLU A 22 -1.52 5.71 22.17
C GLU A 22 -2.62 5.07 23.02
N LYS A 23 -2.33 4.82 24.30
CA LYS A 23 -3.29 4.24 25.25
C LYS A 23 -3.32 5.08 26.52
N ILE A 24 -4.52 5.45 26.93
CA ILE A 24 -4.80 6.25 28.11
C ILE A 24 -5.74 5.41 28.98
N LEU A 25 -5.31 5.14 30.20
CA LEU A 25 -6.12 4.43 31.20
C LEU A 25 -6.81 5.45 32.09
N ILE A 26 -8.07 5.21 32.40
CA ILE A 26 -8.91 6.13 33.17
C ILE A 26 -9.52 5.41 34.36
N GLY A 27 -9.44 6.04 35.53
CA GLY A 27 -10.07 5.55 36.74
C GLY A 27 -9.47 6.15 38.00
N THR A 28 -9.83 5.57 39.15
CA THR A 28 -9.31 5.98 40.46
C THR A 28 -8.11 5.15 40.92
N ASP A 29 -7.68 4.17 40.12
CA ASP A 29 -6.51 3.35 40.43
C ASP A 29 -5.20 4.11 40.14
N ALA A 30 -4.12 3.75 40.83
CA ALA A 30 -2.81 4.38 40.66
C ALA A 30 -2.19 4.15 39.26
N GLU A 31 -2.61 3.11 38.55
CA GLU A 31 -2.17 2.84 37.17
C GLU A 31 -2.90 3.70 36.11
N ALA A 32 -3.95 4.43 36.51
CA ALA A 32 -4.67 5.31 35.60
C ALA A 32 -3.82 6.52 35.19
N HIS A 33 -3.78 6.80 33.89
CA HIS A 33 -3.15 7.99 33.35
C HIS A 33 -4.01 9.23 33.62
N LEU A 34 -5.32 9.11 33.38
CA LEU A 34 -6.32 10.08 33.82
C LEU A 34 -6.87 9.60 35.16
N HIS A 35 -6.19 10.03 36.22
CA HIS A 35 -6.48 9.61 37.58
C HIS A 35 -7.56 10.51 38.21
N PHE A 36 -8.51 9.91 38.92
CA PHE A 36 -9.53 10.62 39.69
C PHE A 36 -9.43 10.30 41.18
N ASP A 37 -9.86 11.25 42.01
CA ASP A 37 -9.80 11.08 43.47
C ASP A 37 -10.91 10.09 43.91
N PRO A 38 -10.59 8.95 44.53
CA PRO A 38 -11.59 7.95 44.92
C PRO A 38 -12.59 8.45 45.97
N GLU A 39 -12.22 9.44 46.80
CA GLU A 39 -13.11 9.99 47.82
C GLU A 39 -14.12 10.99 47.25
N ILE A 40 -13.72 11.75 46.23
CA ILE A 40 -14.56 12.75 45.57
C ILE A 40 -15.37 12.11 44.43
N ASP A 41 -14.69 11.36 43.57
CA ASP A 41 -15.24 10.76 42.35
C ASP A 41 -15.62 9.28 42.56
N ARG A 42 -16.38 9.01 43.63
CA ARG A 42 -16.82 7.67 44.09
C ARG A 42 -17.55 6.84 43.04
N ASN A 43 -18.08 7.53 42.04
CA ASN A 43 -18.84 6.98 40.93
C ASN A 43 -17.95 6.42 39.81
N THR A 44 -16.67 6.78 39.84
CA THR A 44 -15.63 6.25 38.96
C THR A 44 -15.05 4.98 39.55
N SER A 45 -14.73 4.00 38.70
CA SER A 45 -14.15 2.72 39.13
C SER A 45 -12.61 2.79 39.05
N GLY A 46 -11.91 1.91 39.77
CA GLY A 46 -10.45 1.85 39.74
C GLY A 46 -9.90 1.70 38.31
N HIS A 47 -10.41 0.72 37.57
CA HIS A 47 -10.20 0.58 36.13
C HIS A 47 -11.51 0.85 35.41
N HIS A 48 -11.82 2.12 35.16
CA HIS A 48 -13.12 2.52 34.64
C HIS A 48 -13.20 2.37 33.12
N ALA A 49 -12.28 3.01 32.41
CA ALA A 49 -12.27 3.01 30.95
C ALA A 49 -10.84 3.08 30.41
N SER A 50 -10.70 2.77 29.13
CA SER A 50 -9.47 3.01 28.37
C SER A 50 -9.80 3.74 27.08
N ILE A 51 -8.94 4.67 26.70
CA ILE A 51 -9.00 5.34 25.40
C ILE A 51 -7.76 4.89 24.62
N GLN A 52 -7.97 4.38 23.41
CA GLN A 52 -6.92 3.90 22.53
C GLN A 52 -6.96 4.63 21.20
N LEU A 53 -5.81 5.06 20.71
CA LEU A 53 -5.66 5.63 19.38
C LEU A 53 -5.55 4.48 18.38
N GLN A 54 -6.60 4.24 17.59
CA GLN A 54 -6.68 3.19 16.57
C GLN A 54 -6.98 3.82 15.22
N ALA A 55 -6.18 3.51 14.20
CA ALA A 55 -6.40 3.98 12.83
C ALA A 55 -6.71 5.49 12.73
N CYS A 56 -6.00 6.31 13.53
CA CYS A 56 -6.14 7.76 13.59
C CYS A 56 -7.40 8.29 14.29
N GLU A 57 -8.15 7.43 14.99
CA GLU A 57 -9.29 7.80 15.81
C GLU A 57 -9.10 7.37 17.26
N TYR A 58 -9.58 8.16 18.21
CA TYR A 58 -9.59 7.77 19.62
C TYR A 58 -10.83 6.94 19.92
N VAL A 59 -10.63 5.68 20.30
CA VAL A 59 -11.71 4.75 20.68
C VAL A 59 -11.73 4.64 22.20
N LEU A 60 -12.86 5.03 22.79
CA LEU A 60 -13.14 4.82 24.21
C LEU A 60 -13.76 3.45 24.40
N LYS A 61 -13.28 2.72 25.40
CA LYS A 61 -13.79 1.41 25.81
C LYS A 61 -13.96 1.36 27.32
N ASP A 62 -15.16 1.07 27.78
CA ASP A 62 -15.46 0.81 29.18
C ASP A 62 -14.88 -0.55 29.60
N LEU A 63 -14.26 -0.62 30.79
CA LEU A 63 -13.58 -1.82 31.29
C LEU A 63 -14.44 -2.63 32.28
N GLY A 64 -15.76 -2.47 32.23
CA GLY A 64 -16.69 -3.10 33.16
C GLY A 64 -16.90 -2.23 34.41
N SER A 65 -17.01 -0.91 34.22
CA SER A 65 -17.21 0.01 35.32
C SER A 65 -18.57 -0.19 35.99
N ALA A 66 -18.63 0.05 37.30
CA ALA A 66 -19.83 -0.24 38.10
C ALA A 66 -21.06 0.59 37.68
N GLN A 67 -20.83 1.80 37.18
CA GLN A 67 -21.88 2.76 36.82
C GLN A 67 -21.88 3.11 35.32
N GLY A 68 -20.99 2.48 34.56
CA GLY A 68 -20.81 2.66 33.11
C GLY A 68 -20.17 4.00 32.72
N THR A 69 -19.69 4.04 31.48
CA THR A 69 -19.22 5.26 30.83
C THR A 69 -20.33 5.88 29.97
N ILE A 70 -20.52 7.20 30.07
CA ILE A 70 -21.55 7.93 29.34
C ILE A 70 -20.87 8.92 28.39
N VAL A 71 -21.19 8.88 27.10
CA VAL A 71 -20.73 9.83 26.10
C VAL A 71 -21.93 10.52 25.46
N ASN A 72 -21.96 11.86 25.49
CA ASN A 72 -23.06 12.69 24.98
C ASN A 72 -24.43 12.20 25.48
N ASN A 73 -24.56 11.98 26.80
CA ASN A 73 -25.76 11.50 27.48
C ASN A 73 -26.21 10.08 27.09
N ARG A 74 -25.34 9.26 26.50
CA ARG A 74 -25.63 7.85 26.17
C ARG A 74 -24.64 6.93 26.86
N LEU A 75 -25.14 5.85 27.47
CA LEU A 75 -24.30 4.79 28.02
C LEU A 75 -23.61 4.05 26.86
N VAL A 76 -22.29 3.88 26.94
CA VAL A 76 -21.49 3.23 25.89
C VAL A 76 -20.57 2.18 26.50
N SER A 77 -20.43 1.05 25.81
CA SER A 77 -19.40 0.05 26.11
C SER A 77 -18.14 0.32 25.30
N GLU A 78 -18.30 0.74 24.05
CA GLU A 78 -17.22 1.09 23.14
C GLU A 78 -17.74 2.16 22.16
N THR A 79 -16.99 3.23 21.95
CA THR A 79 -17.35 4.29 20.99
C THR A 79 -16.11 5.02 20.48
N THR A 80 -16.13 5.41 19.22
CA THR A 80 -15.18 6.38 18.68
C THR A 80 -15.51 7.77 19.23
N LEU A 81 -14.51 8.44 19.78
CA LEU A 81 -14.60 9.80 20.29
C LEU A 81 -14.33 10.81 19.18
N LYS A 82 -15.12 11.88 19.19
CA LYS A 82 -14.98 13.04 18.30
C LYS A 82 -14.60 14.28 19.10
N ASP A 83 -13.95 15.22 18.43
CA ASP A 83 -13.63 16.51 19.05
C ASP A 83 -14.91 17.19 19.58
N GLY A 84 -14.89 17.54 20.86
CA GLY A 84 -15.99 18.19 21.55
C GLY A 84 -16.94 17.28 22.31
N ASP A 85 -16.77 15.96 22.21
CA ASP A 85 -17.61 15.01 22.95
C ASP A 85 -17.56 15.26 24.46
N LEU A 86 -18.73 15.15 25.09
CA LEU A 86 -18.88 15.21 26.54
C LEU A 86 -18.84 13.79 27.09
N ILE A 87 -17.84 13.49 27.90
CA ILE A 87 -17.66 12.19 28.54
C ILE A 87 -17.96 12.34 30.03
N GLU A 88 -18.66 11.37 30.59
CA GLU A 88 -18.96 11.26 32.02
C GLU A 88 -18.62 9.84 32.47
N PHE A 89 -17.75 9.73 33.47
CA PHE A 89 -17.32 8.46 34.02
C PHE A 89 -18.14 8.13 35.27
N GLY A 90 -19.09 7.21 35.12
CA GLY A 90 -20.10 6.91 36.14
C GLY A 90 -21.20 7.96 36.20
N ALA A 91 -22.45 7.52 36.32
CA ALA A 91 -23.60 8.41 36.40
C ALA A 91 -23.47 9.39 37.60
N GLY A 92 -23.39 10.69 37.33
CA GLY A 92 -23.15 11.72 38.33
C GLY A 92 -21.68 11.89 38.76
N GLY A 93 -20.75 11.25 38.05
CA GLY A 93 -19.31 11.35 38.27
C GLY A 93 -18.63 12.53 37.54
N PRO A 94 -17.30 12.47 37.37
CA PRO A 94 -16.53 13.51 36.68
C PRO A 94 -16.92 13.60 35.20
N LYS A 95 -17.17 14.82 34.75
CA LYS A 95 -17.50 15.16 33.36
C LYS A 95 -16.35 15.92 32.72
N LEU A 96 -16.04 15.57 31.49
CA LEU A 96 -14.94 16.12 30.72
C LEU A 96 -15.36 16.36 29.27
N ARG A 97 -14.82 17.44 28.71
CA ARG A 97 -14.85 17.68 27.26
C ARG A 97 -13.62 17.04 26.65
N PHE A 98 -13.83 16.15 25.69
CA PHE A 98 -12.76 15.63 24.86
C PHE A 98 -12.43 16.63 23.74
N ARG A 99 -11.15 16.85 23.51
CA ARG A 99 -10.64 17.67 22.40
C ARG A 99 -9.45 17.00 21.74
N ILE A 100 -9.28 17.22 20.45
CA ILE A 100 -8.19 16.67 19.66
C ILE A 100 -7.34 17.82 19.15
N LYS A 101 -6.03 17.76 19.39
CA LYS A 101 -5.06 18.65 18.74
C LYS A 101 -4.20 17.85 17.77
N THR A 102 -4.38 18.12 16.48
CA THR A 102 -3.49 17.72 15.39
C THR A 102 -2.45 18.81 15.20
N ASP A 103 -1.18 18.54 15.51
CA ASP A 103 -0.09 19.43 15.06
C ASP A 103 0.11 19.19 13.54
N ASP A 104 0.55 20.20 12.77
CA ASP A 104 0.67 20.09 11.30
C ASP A 104 1.63 18.96 10.84
N ALA A 105 2.55 18.55 11.71
CA ALA A 105 3.46 17.42 11.50
C ALA A 105 2.85 16.05 11.88
N ASP A 106 1.72 16.06 12.59
CA ASP A 106 1.06 14.91 13.22
C ASP A 106 -0.19 14.46 12.44
N VAL A 107 -0.28 14.82 11.14
CA VAL A 107 -1.39 14.43 10.26
C VAL A 107 -1.38 12.92 10.11
N CYS A 108 -2.14 12.28 10.98
CA CYS A 108 -2.42 10.87 10.97
C CYS A 108 -3.40 10.61 9.81
N LYS A 109 -2.86 10.38 8.62
CA LYS A 109 -3.67 9.89 7.50
C LYS A 109 -4.00 8.42 7.77
N PRO A 110 -5.28 8.00 7.72
CA PRO A 110 -5.63 6.60 7.72
C PRO A 110 -4.86 5.86 6.62
N TRP A 111 -4.49 4.61 6.86
CA TRP A 111 -3.76 3.82 5.86
C TRP A 111 -4.53 3.73 4.53
N THR A 112 -5.87 3.75 4.57
CA THR A 112 -6.73 3.78 3.39
C THR A 112 -6.51 5.03 2.56
N GLU A 113 -6.40 6.19 3.19
CA GLU A 113 -6.14 7.47 2.53
C GLU A 113 -4.69 7.51 2.00
N ILE A 114 -3.72 6.97 2.75
CA ILE A 114 -2.33 6.83 2.28
C ILE A 114 -2.27 5.93 1.03
N VAL A 115 -3.01 4.82 1.03
CA VAL A 115 -3.09 3.90 -0.10
C VAL A 115 -3.80 4.55 -1.28
N GLU A 116 -4.90 5.26 -1.05
CA GLU A 116 -5.63 5.99 -2.09
C GLU A 116 -4.77 7.10 -2.70
N ASP A 117 -4.08 7.90 -1.89
CA ASP A 117 -3.09 8.89 -2.33
C ASP A 117 -1.96 8.22 -3.14
N SER A 118 -1.45 7.09 -2.67
CA SER A 118 -0.39 6.34 -3.36
C SER A 118 -0.88 5.77 -4.70
N LEU A 119 -2.12 5.29 -4.78
CA LEU A 119 -2.76 4.84 -6.01
C LEU A 119 -3.07 6.01 -6.96
N GLY A 120 -3.45 7.16 -6.41
CA GLY A 120 -3.58 8.43 -7.13
C GLY A 120 -2.25 8.87 -7.73
N ILE A 121 -1.17 8.82 -6.98
CA ILE A 121 0.19 9.11 -7.47
C ILE A 121 0.63 8.07 -8.51
N ALA A 122 0.38 6.78 -8.27
CA ALA A 122 0.73 5.72 -9.22
C ALA A 122 -0.05 5.84 -10.55
N SER A 123 -1.33 6.20 -10.49
CA SER A 123 -2.17 6.37 -11.68
C SER A 123 -1.88 7.67 -12.44
N THR A 124 -1.52 8.75 -11.74
CA THR A 124 -1.10 10.03 -12.34
C THR A 124 0.35 10.01 -12.82
N SER A 125 1.17 9.08 -12.34
CA SER A 125 2.51 8.76 -12.87
C SER A 125 2.44 8.04 -14.23
N GLN A 126 1.53 8.47 -15.10
CA GLN A 126 1.69 8.34 -16.55
C GLN A 126 2.74 9.35 -17.04
N ARG A 127 3.98 9.23 -16.58
CA ARG A 127 5.15 9.73 -17.33
C ARG A 127 6.33 8.77 -17.28
N GLY A 128 6.03 7.48 -17.19
CA GLY A 128 6.93 6.36 -17.48
C GLY A 128 6.25 5.40 -18.45
N ARG A 129 5.89 5.95 -19.60
CA ARG A 129 5.48 5.27 -20.84
C ARG A 129 5.99 3.82 -20.90
N ILE A 130 5.10 2.89 -21.25
CA ILE A 130 5.42 1.54 -21.70
C ILE A 130 6.35 1.65 -22.94
N THR A 131 7.66 1.80 -22.72
CA THR A 131 8.74 1.80 -23.74
C THR A 131 9.83 0.78 -23.41
N THR A 132 9.55 -0.13 -22.48
CA THR A 132 10.56 -0.77 -21.62
C THR A 132 11.35 -1.92 -22.24
N ALA A 133 11.09 -2.31 -23.48
CA ALA A 133 11.97 -3.25 -24.19
C ALA A 133 12.82 -2.53 -25.24
N THR A 134 12.19 -1.85 -26.20
CA THR A 134 12.90 -1.30 -27.36
C THR A 134 13.83 -0.14 -27.02
N ALA A 135 13.45 0.74 -26.08
CA ALA A 135 14.31 1.86 -25.66
C ALA A 135 15.50 1.37 -24.83
N PHE A 136 15.28 0.43 -23.93
CA PHE A 136 16.34 -0.22 -23.14
C PHE A 136 17.32 -0.96 -24.06
N PHE A 137 16.83 -1.78 -24.98
CA PHE A 137 17.67 -2.48 -25.95
C PHE A 137 18.42 -1.52 -26.86
N LYS A 138 17.78 -0.45 -27.35
CA LYS A 138 18.47 0.55 -28.18
C LYS A 138 19.60 1.22 -27.41
N GLN A 139 19.40 1.53 -26.12
CA GLN A 139 20.41 2.17 -25.29
C GLN A 139 21.55 1.21 -24.93
N LEU A 140 21.22 -0.02 -24.55
CA LEU A 140 22.21 -1.05 -24.23
C LEU A 140 23.06 -1.41 -25.46
N LEU A 141 22.45 -1.51 -26.64
CA LEU A 141 23.17 -1.71 -27.90
C LEU A 141 24.07 -0.52 -28.25
N TRP A 142 23.61 0.72 -28.05
CA TRP A 142 24.38 1.93 -28.35
C TRP A 142 25.60 2.09 -27.42
N GLU A 143 25.41 1.89 -26.12
CA GLU A 143 26.49 1.93 -25.13
C GLU A 143 27.48 0.77 -25.34
N ALA A 144 26.98 -0.44 -25.61
CA ALA A 144 27.83 -1.58 -25.93
C ALA A 144 28.68 -1.35 -27.18
N PHE A 145 28.15 -0.71 -28.24
CA PHE A 145 28.91 -0.45 -29.47
C PHE A 145 29.93 0.69 -29.34
N THR A 146 29.67 1.67 -28.47
CA THR A 146 30.52 2.87 -28.35
C THR A 146 31.65 2.69 -27.35
N GLN A 147 31.46 1.90 -26.28
CA GLN A 147 32.46 1.71 -25.22
C GLN A 147 33.36 0.47 -25.39
N THR A 148 33.07 -0.46 -26.31
CA THR A 148 33.89 -1.67 -26.50
C THR A 148 35.12 -1.46 -27.40
N SER A 149 36.18 -2.23 -27.10
CA SER A 149 37.45 -2.23 -27.84
C SER A 149 37.29 -2.72 -29.29
N HIS A 150 38.21 -2.31 -30.16
CA HIS A 150 38.20 -2.68 -31.58
C HIS A 150 38.24 -4.20 -31.82
N THR A 151 38.89 -4.97 -30.93
CA THR A 151 38.97 -6.43 -31.04
C THR A 151 37.62 -7.10 -30.84
N PHE A 152 36.80 -6.60 -29.91
CA PHE A 152 35.44 -7.09 -29.68
C PHE A 152 34.55 -6.85 -30.92
N LYS A 153 34.67 -5.67 -31.54
CA LYS A 153 33.92 -5.30 -32.74
C LYS A 153 34.22 -6.22 -33.92
N ILE A 154 35.50 -6.53 -34.16
CA ILE A 154 35.92 -7.42 -35.25
C ILE A 154 35.40 -8.84 -35.01
N SER A 155 35.51 -9.36 -33.78
CA SER A 155 35.02 -10.70 -33.43
C SER A 155 33.51 -10.84 -33.60
N ALA A 156 32.72 -9.85 -33.15
CA ALA A 156 31.28 -9.86 -33.31
C ALA A 156 30.86 -9.84 -34.79
N PHE A 157 31.55 -9.06 -35.63
CA PHE A 157 31.30 -9.01 -37.07
C PHE A 157 31.59 -10.34 -37.76
N LEU A 158 32.70 -11.00 -37.42
CA LEU A 158 33.05 -12.31 -37.99
C LEU A 158 32.02 -13.39 -37.63
N ILE A 159 31.54 -13.41 -36.38
CA ILE A 159 30.49 -14.33 -35.94
C ILE A 159 29.21 -14.12 -36.75
N LEU A 160 28.80 -12.86 -36.93
CA LEU A 160 27.60 -12.52 -37.69
C LEU A 160 27.71 -12.94 -39.17
N LEU A 161 28.90 -12.78 -39.77
CA LEU A 161 29.19 -13.21 -41.15
C LEU A 161 29.11 -14.74 -41.29
N VAL A 162 29.62 -15.49 -40.30
CA VAL A 162 29.50 -16.96 -40.28
C VAL A 162 28.04 -17.40 -40.18
N ILE A 163 27.26 -16.77 -39.29
CA ILE A 163 25.83 -17.07 -39.16
C ILE A 163 25.09 -16.75 -40.47
N PHE A 164 25.37 -15.61 -41.08
CA PHE A 164 24.72 -15.18 -42.32
C PHE A 164 25.06 -16.09 -43.50
N SER A 165 26.33 -16.47 -43.66
CA SER A 165 26.74 -17.42 -44.71
C SER A 165 26.16 -18.82 -44.51
N GLY A 166 26.01 -19.26 -43.25
CA GLY A 166 25.30 -20.49 -42.89
C GLY A 166 23.83 -20.45 -43.27
N LEU A 167 23.13 -19.34 -42.98
CA LEU A 167 21.73 -19.15 -43.36
C LEU A 167 21.55 -19.16 -44.88
N ILE A 168 22.39 -18.45 -45.63
CA ILE A 168 22.36 -18.45 -47.10
C ILE A 168 22.54 -19.87 -47.64
N SER A 169 23.53 -20.60 -47.11
CA SER A 169 23.81 -21.97 -47.53
C SER A 169 22.63 -22.90 -47.23
N TYR A 170 22.00 -22.74 -46.07
CA TYR A 170 20.79 -23.47 -45.69
C TYR A 170 19.63 -23.20 -46.65
N PHE A 171 19.35 -21.93 -46.94
CA PHE A 171 18.27 -21.55 -47.87
C PHE A 171 18.55 -22.04 -49.28
N TYR A 172 19.79 -21.95 -49.75
CA TYR A 172 20.19 -22.47 -51.05
C TYR A 172 20.02 -24.00 -51.13
N ALA A 173 20.40 -24.72 -50.07
CA ALA A 173 20.18 -26.16 -49.97
C ALA A 173 18.69 -26.52 -49.99
N GLN A 174 17.85 -25.77 -49.29
CA GLN A 174 16.39 -25.97 -49.33
C GLN A 174 15.81 -25.70 -50.71
N TYR A 175 16.20 -24.59 -51.33
CA TYR A 175 15.75 -24.22 -52.68
C TYR A 175 16.13 -25.28 -53.74
N SER A 176 17.37 -25.78 -53.68
CA SER A 176 17.85 -26.83 -54.59
C SER A 176 17.16 -28.19 -54.39
N ARG A 177 16.80 -28.55 -53.15
CA ARG A 177 16.00 -29.76 -52.87
C ARG A 177 14.57 -29.63 -53.40
N LEU A 178 13.95 -28.47 -53.19
CA LEU A 178 12.58 -28.22 -53.63
C LEU A 178 12.47 -28.24 -55.15
N SER A 179 13.38 -27.57 -55.87
CA SER A 179 13.40 -27.55 -57.34
C SER A 179 13.53 -28.96 -57.95
N LYS A 180 14.45 -29.79 -57.44
CA LYS A 180 14.58 -31.20 -57.89
C LYS A 180 13.30 -32.02 -57.64
N THR A 181 12.62 -31.76 -56.53
CA THR A 181 11.37 -32.46 -56.19
C THR A 181 10.25 -32.05 -57.14
N VAL A 182 10.12 -30.75 -57.43
CA VAL A 182 9.14 -30.22 -58.38
C VAL A 182 9.37 -30.78 -59.79
N GLU A 183 10.62 -30.85 -60.23
CA GLU A 183 10.97 -31.39 -61.54
C GLU A 183 10.63 -32.89 -61.64
N LYS A 184 10.90 -33.67 -60.60
CA LYS A 184 10.52 -35.09 -60.54
C LYS A 184 9.01 -35.31 -60.53
N VAL A 185 8.25 -34.48 -59.82
CA VAL A 185 6.78 -34.57 -59.84
C VAL A 185 6.26 -34.23 -61.23
N ARG A 186 6.80 -33.20 -61.87
CA ARG A 186 6.43 -32.80 -63.23
C ARG A 186 6.68 -33.91 -64.25
N THR A 187 7.81 -34.62 -64.15
CA THR A 187 8.09 -35.77 -65.04
C THR A 187 7.12 -36.91 -64.81
N LEU A 188 6.80 -37.23 -63.54
CA LEU A 188 5.84 -38.29 -63.20
C LEU A 188 4.41 -37.95 -63.65
N GLU A 189 4.03 -36.67 -63.60
CA GLU A 189 2.72 -36.21 -64.08
C GLU A 189 2.62 -36.28 -65.61
N ILE A 190 3.70 -35.97 -66.33
CA ILE A 190 3.80 -36.19 -67.77
C ILE A 190 3.70 -37.68 -68.11
N GLU A 191 4.41 -38.56 -67.40
CA GLU A 191 4.33 -40.02 -67.61
C GLU A 191 2.91 -40.55 -67.34
N ARG A 192 2.27 -40.09 -66.26
CA ARG A 192 0.89 -40.46 -65.93
C ARG A 192 -0.12 -40.00 -66.99
N THR A 193 -0.02 -38.76 -67.45
CA THR A 193 -0.92 -38.22 -68.49
C THR A 193 -0.73 -38.91 -69.83
N VAL A 194 0.47 -39.37 -70.16
CA VAL A 194 0.71 -40.23 -71.34
C VAL A 194 0.08 -41.61 -71.14
N ALA A 195 0.22 -42.22 -69.96
CA ALA A 195 -0.33 -43.53 -69.66
C ALA A 195 -1.87 -43.57 -69.63
N GLU A 196 -2.54 -42.48 -69.22
CA GLU A 196 -4.02 -42.39 -69.22
C GLU A 196 -4.62 -42.20 -70.63
N ASN A 197 -3.81 -41.83 -71.64
CA ASN A 197 -4.25 -41.55 -73.02
C ASN A 197 -3.96 -42.68 -74.03
N ILE A 198 -3.46 -43.84 -73.57
CA ILE A 198 -3.20 -45.06 -74.38
C ILE A 198 -4.21 -46.13 -73.96
#